data_AF-A0A4Y7TI12-F1
#
_entry.id   AF-A0A4Y7TI12-F1
#
_cell.length_a   1.000
_cell.length_b   1.000
_cell.length_c   1.000
_cell.angle_alpha   90.00
_cell.angle_beta   90.00
_cell.angle_gamma   90.00
#
_symmetry.space_group_name_H-M   'P 1'
#
loop_
_entity.id
_entity.type
_entity.pdbx_description
1 polymer ?
#
loop_
_entity_poly.entity_id
_entity_poly.type
_entity_poly.pdbx_seq_one_letter_code
_entity_poly.pdbx_strand_id
1 'polypeptide(L)'
;MAWKRSHRTYYSKWVGAVRVSRDRHSLCVEWPGPTIYTDILMTSPDPKLATQWIRTMTRLPLPKWPAWLLTLFLESEEGQGEHILRPLASLISIPSLAGGHYLSYALYHKSLIDFLCDEARRPKHLYGEAKGVLVVAKAWLHLMTKKRPVTPLTESEEKTLFNSLTHIGAVFLLTTVFGMQKRTSSFVTYTGGRAKCSKKIWAIRPRTT
;
A
#
# COMPACT_ATOMS: atom_id res chain seq x y z
N MET A 1 8.77 -28.90 13.77
CA MET A 1 9.95 -28.47 12.99
C MET A 1 9.88 -28.90 11.51
N ALA A 2 8.84 -28.51 10.77
CA ALA A 2 8.63 -28.96 9.37
C ALA A 2 8.75 -27.84 8.31
N TRP A 3 8.91 -26.58 8.72
CA TRP A 3 8.70 -25.43 7.84
C TRP A 3 9.94 -25.00 7.02
N LYS A 4 11.16 -25.38 7.43
CA LYS A 4 12.41 -24.96 6.73
C LYS A 4 12.61 -25.61 5.35
N ARG A 5 11.88 -26.67 4.98
CA ARG A 5 12.08 -27.36 3.69
C ARG A 5 11.32 -26.73 2.52
N SER A 6 10.21 -26.03 2.76
CA SER A 6 9.36 -25.47 1.68
C SER A 6 9.93 -24.17 1.05
N HIS A 7 10.74 -23.42 1.79
CA HIS A 7 11.32 -22.15 1.29
C HIS A 7 12.44 -22.35 0.25
N ARG A 8 13.12 -23.51 0.25
CA ARG A 8 14.30 -23.73 -0.61
C ARG A 8 13.92 -23.98 -2.07
N THR A 9 12.74 -24.54 -2.34
CA THR A 9 12.21 -24.81 -3.68
C THR A 9 11.65 -23.56 -4.38
N TYR A 10 11.13 -22.58 -3.62
CA TYR A 10 10.68 -21.31 -4.21
C TYR A 10 11.87 -20.43 -4.61
N TYR A 11 12.90 -20.31 -3.77
CA TYR A 11 14.08 -19.49 -4.07
C TYR A 11 14.93 -20.01 -5.24
N SER A 12 15.07 -21.34 -5.39
CA SER A 12 15.90 -21.94 -6.45
C SER A 12 15.31 -21.75 -7.86
N LYS A 13 13.98 -21.62 -7.98
CA LYS A 13 13.31 -21.28 -9.25
C LYS A 13 13.49 -19.80 -9.64
N TRP A 14 13.80 -18.94 -8.67
CA TRP A 14 13.92 -17.48 -8.84
C TRP A 14 15.34 -17.01 -9.22
N VAL A 15 16.39 -17.66 -8.71
CA VAL A 15 17.79 -17.29 -9.04
C VAL A 15 18.17 -17.61 -10.49
N GLY A 16 17.42 -18.51 -11.15
CA GLY A 16 17.65 -18.88 -12.56
C GLY A 16 17.06 -17.93 -13.62
N ALA A 17 16.29 -16.90 -13.23
CA ALA A 17 15.56 -16.03 -14.17
C ALA A 17 16.21 -14.65 -14.40
N VAL A 18 17.43 -14.41 -13.89
CA VAL A 18 18.18 -13.19 -14.20
C VAL A 18 18.82 -13.34 -15.58
N ARG A 19 18.03 -13.06 -16.62
CA ARG A 19 18.52 -13.00 -17.99
C ARG A 19 19.25 -11.66 -18.15
N VAL A 20 20.59 -11.69 -18.09
CA VAL A 20 21.44 -10.53 -18.41
C VAL A 20 21.29 -10.26 -19.90
N SER A 21 20.34 -9.39 -20.27
CA SER A 21 20.22 -8.87 -21.63
C SER A 21 21.35 -7.87 -21.86
N ARG A 22 22.19 -8.16 -22.84
CA ARG A 22 23.43 -7.42 -23.12
C ARG A 22 23.23 -6.46 -24.30
N ASP A 23 22.16 -5.66 -24.25
CA ASP A 23 21.97 -4.58 -25.23
C ASP A 23 22.42 -3.25 -24.64
N ARG A 24 23.55 -2.78 -25.19
CA ARG A 24 24.16 -1.48 -24.92
C ARG A 24 23.34 -0.38 -25.58
N HIS A 25 22.16 -0.04 -25.09
CA HIS A 25 21.57 1.30 -25.22
C HIS A 25 20.38 1.35 -24.25
N SER A 26 20.50 2.16 -23.18
CA SER A 26 19.59 2.26 -22.04
C SER A 26 19.80 1.19 -20.96
N LEU A 27 20.69 1.51 -20.01
CA LEU A 27 20.75 0.88 -18.68
C LEU A 27 19.50 1.28 -17.87
N CYS A 28 18.31 0.90 -18.34
CA CYS A 28 17.19 0.72 -17.44
C CYS A 28 17.53 -0.54 -16.65
N VAL A 29 18.00 -0.38 -15.41
CA VAL A 29 17.94 -1.46 -14.43
C VAL A 29 16.49 -1.93 -14.44
N GLU A 30 16.21 -3.08 -15.06
CA GLU A 30 14.93 -3.78 -14.95
C GLU A 30 14.79 -4.15 -13.47
N TRP A 31 14.25 -3.21 -12.70
CA TRP A 31 13.71 -3.52 -11.39
C TRP A 31 12.74 -4.69 -11.56
N PRO A 32 12.64 -5.60 -10.57
CA PRO A 32 11.57 -6.59 -10.57
C PRO A 32 10.26 -5.85 -10.86
N GLY A 33 9.68 -6.12 -12.02
CA GLY A 33 8.59 -5.31 -12.55
C GLY A 33 7.41 -5.27 -11.57
N PRO A 34 6.44 -4.35 -11.76
CA PRO A 34 5.21 -4.29 -10.97
C PRO A 34 4.47 -5.64 -10.85
N THR A 35 4.76 -6.58 -11.74
CA THR A 35 4.28 -7.97 -11.75
C THR A 35 4.67 -8.74 -10.49
N ILE A 36 5.87 -8.59 -9.96
CA ILE A 36 6.35 -9.43 -8.84
C ILE A 36 5.62 -9.11 -7.54
N TYR A 37 5.42 -7.82 -7.23
CA TYR A 37 4.64 -7.43 -6.07
C TYR A 37 3.17 -7.81 -6.25
N THR A 38 2.64 -7.72 -7.47
CA THR A 38 1.28 -8.15 -7.77
C THR A 38 1.10 -9.64 -7.48
N ASP A 39 2.00 -10.48 -7.99
CA ASP A 39 1.94 -11.93 -7.81
C ASP A 39 2.04 -12.30 -6.32
N ILE A 40 2.94 -11.66 -5.57
CA ILE A 40 3.05 -11.89 -4.13
C ILE A 40 1.79 -11.42 -3.39
N LEU A 41 1.25 -10.23 -3.69
CA LEU A 41 0.01 -9.74 -3.06
C LEU A 41 -1.17 -10.67 -3.34
N MET A 42 -1.23 -11.25 -4.53
CA MET A 42 -2.26 -12.22 -4.93
C MET A 42 -2.16 -13.57 -4.20
N THR A 43 -1.06 -13.85 -3.49
CA THR A 43 -0.97 -15.02 -2.60
C THR A 43 -1.77 -14.85 -1.31
N SER A 44 -2.16 -13.63 -0.96
CA SER A 44 -3.02 -13.38 0.20
C SER A 44 -4.45 -13.87 -0.07
N PRO A 45 -5.16 -14.42 0.92
CA PRO A 45 -6.56 -14.80 0.79
C PRO A 45 -7.48 -13.60 0.48
N ASP A 46 -7.07 -12.38 0.89
CA ASP A 46 -7.70 -11.13 0.47
C ASP A 46 -6.64 -10.12 0.01
N PRO A 47 -6.24 -10.16 -1.27
CA PRO A 47 -5.22 -9.28 -1.82
C PRO A 47 -5.58 -7.79 -1.71
N LYS A 48 -6.88 -7.46 -1.78
CA LYS A 48 -7.35 -6.07 -1.70
C LYS A 48 -7.15 -5.52 -0.29
N LEU A 49 -7.58 -6.28 0.71
CA LEU A 49 -7.45 -5.89 2.11
C LEU A 49 -5.97 -5.83 2.53
N ALA A 50 -5.16 -6.81 2.13
CA ALA A 50 -3.73 -6.81 2.38
C ALA A 50 -3.04 -5.57 1.79
N THR A 51 -3.35 -5.25 0.53
CA THR A 51 -2.83 -4.07 -0.16
C THR A 51 -3.24 -2.78 0.55
N GLN A 52 -4.49 -2.69 1.02
CA GLN A 52 -4.99 -1.54 1.79
C GLN A 52 -4.26 -1.40 3.13
N TRP A 53 -4.02 -2.49 3.83
CA TRP A 53 -3.31 -2.48 5.11
C TRP A 53 -1.87 -2.03 4.95
N ILE A 54 -1.12 -2.63 4.01
CA ILE A 54 0.27 -2.23 3.74
C ILE A 54 0.33 -0.75 3.36
N ARG A 55 -0.58 -0.28 2.49
CA ARG A 55 -0.66 1.13 2.12
C ARG A 55 -1.00 2.04 3.30
N THR A 56 -1.80 1.55 4.24
CA THR A 56 -2.14 2.30 5.45
C THR A 56 -0.92 2.42 6.36
N MET A 57 -0.17 1.33 6.53
CA MET A 57 1.10 1.31 7.26
C MET A 57 2.16 2.24 6.65
N THR A 58 2.19 2.44 5.33
CA THR A 58 3.15 3.35 4.68
C THR A 58 2.75 4.82 4.75
N ARG A 59 1.45 5.13 4.69
CA ARG A 59 0.96 6.51 4.62
C ARG A 59 0.81 7.19 5.97
N LEU A 60 0.49 6.41 6.98
CA LEU A 60 0.38 6.90 8.33
C LEU A 60 1.71 6.65 9.05
N PRO A 61 2.06 7.44 10.09
CA PRO A 61 3.24 7.20 10.93
C PRO A 61 3.09 5.97 11.84
N LEU A 62 2.40 4.94 11.35
CA LEU A 62 2.15 3.65 11.95
C LEU A 62 3.38 2.75 12.14
N PRO A 63 4.51 2.85 11.39
CA PRO A 63 5.65 1.95 11.59
C PRO A 63 6.29 2.04 12.99
N LYS A 64 5.98 3.11 13.75
CA LYS A 64 6.39 3.30 15.14
C LYS A 64 5.40 2.70 16.14
N TRP A 65 4.26 2.23 15.68
CA TRP A 65 3.24 1.67 16.56
C TRP A 65 3.64 0.26 16.99
N PRO A 66 3.31 -0.09 18.24
CA PRO A 66 3.37 -1.47 18.69
C PRO A 66 2.61 -2.40 17.75
N ALA A 67 3.14 -3.60 17.51
CA ALA A 67 2.48 -4.65 16.73
C ALA A 67 1.04 -4.88 17.17
N TRP A 68 0.82 -5.00 18.48
CA TRP A 68 -0.49 -5.27 19.05
C TRP A 68 -1.49 -4.16 18.73
N LEU A 69 -1.04 -2.90 18.70
CA LEU A 69 -1.90 -1.76 18.38
C LEU A 69 -2.27 -1.75 16.90
N LEU A 70 -1.31 -2.06 16.03
CA LEU A 70 -1.56 -2.20 14.59
C LEU A 70 -2.50 -3.37 14.29
N THR A 71 -2.32 -4.49 14.97
CA THR A 71 -3.21 -5.65 14.87
C THR A 71 -4.62 -5.27 15.31
N LEU A 72 -4.80 -4.63 16.48
CA LEU A 72 -6.11 -4.15 16.94
C LEU A 72 -6.76 -3.16 15.95
N PHE A 73 -5.95 -2.29 15.34
CA PHE A 73 -6.41 -1.28 14.39
C PHE A 73 -6.82 -1.89 13.04
N LEU A 74 -6.05 -2.85 12.52
CA LEU A 74 -6.26 -3.41 11.19
C LEU A 74 -7.27 -4.56 11.18
N GLU A 75 -7.21 -5.44 12.18
CA GLU A 75 -8.08 -6.61 12.26
C GLU A 75 -9.52 -6.18 12.56
N SER A 76 -10.49 -6.71 11.80
CA SER A 76 -11.90 -6.70 12.20
C SER A 76 -12.25 -7.92 13.05
N GLU A 77 -11.60 -9.05 12.78
CA GLU A 77 -11.80 -10.34 13.45
C GLU A 77 -10.47 -10.85 14.00
N GLU A 78 -10.50 -11.55 15.13
CA GLU A 78 -9.29 -12.08 15.78
C GLU A 78 -8.54 -13.03 14.84
N GLY A 79 -7.24 -12.80 14.66
CA GLY A 79 -6.37 -13.64 13.82
C GLY A 79 -6.50 -13.39 12.31
N GLN A 80 -7.41 -12.50 11.90
CA GLN A 80 -7.57 -12.11 10.51
C GLN A 80 -6.26 -11.55 9.94
N GLY A 81 -5.52 -10.78 10.74
CA GLY A 81 -4.33 -10.12 10.27
C GLY A 81 -3.18 -11.06 10.07
N GLU A 82 -3.01 -12.03 10.96
CA GLU A 82 -2.07 -13.12 10.71
C GLU A 82 -2.47 -13.90 9.46
N HIS A 83 -3.75 -14.22 9.28
CA HIS A 83 -4.22 -14.96 8.10
C HIS A 83 -3.94 -14.23 6.77
N ILE A 84 -4.19 -12.91 6.72
CA ILE A 84 -4.03 -12.07 5.52
C ILE A 84 -2.56 -11.77 5.24
N LEU A 85 -1.78 -11.46 6.28
CA LEU A 85 -0.40 -10.98 6.15
C LEU A 85 0.62 -12.11 6.09
N ARG A 86 0.35 -13.29 6.68
CA ARG A 86 1.30 -14.42 6.71
C ARG A 86 1.84 -14.82 5.32
N PRO A 87 1.05 -14.88 4.24
CA PRO A 87 1.58 -15.12 2.89
C PRO A 87 2.57 -14.05 2.40
N LEU A 88 2.49 -12.85 2.97
CA LEU A 88 3.30 -11.69 2.62
C LEU A 88 4.53 -11.51 3.53
N ALA A 89 4.87 -12.51 4.34
CA ALA A 89 6.03 -12.46 5.25
C ALA A 89 7.38 -12.22 4.53
N SER A 90 7.46 -12.42 3.21
CA SER A 90 8.63 -12.04 2.41
C SER A 90 8.72 -10.54 2.13
N LEU A 91 7.60 -9.80 2.21
CA LEU A 91 7.50 -8.36 1.95
C LEU A 91 7.52 -7.53 3.24
N ILE A 92 6.97 -8.11 4.32
CA ILE A 92 6.79 -7.46 5.61
C ILE A 92 7.33 -8.31 6.75
N SER A 93 7.96 -7.65 7.70
CA SER A 93 8.26 -8.20 9.02
C SER A 93 6.96 -8.29 9.80
N ILE A 94 6.52 -9.52 10.08
CA ILE A 94 5.37 -9.79 10.94
C ILE A 94 5.90 -10.13 12.33
N PRO A 95 5.72 -9.23 13.31
CA PRO A 95 6.14 -9.50 14.68
C PRO A 95 5.30 -10.66 15.25
N SER A 96 5.97 -11.60 15.92
CA SER A 96 5.27 -12.63 16.68
C SER A 96 4.66 -11.99 17.94
N LEU A 97 3.41 -12.33 18.28
CA LEU A 97 2.81 -11.85 19.53
C LEU A 97 3.61 -12.28 20.77
N ALA A 98 4.35 -13.38 20.69
CA ALA A 98 5.20 -13.86 21.78
C ALA A 98 6.52 -13.07 21.91
N GLY A 99 6.93 -12.33 20.88
CA GLY A 99 8.20 -11.60 20.82
C GLY A 99 8.23 -10.28 21.59
N GLY A 100 7.14 -9.94 22.28
CA GLY A 100 7.01 -8.73 23.10
C GLY A 100 6.29 -7.59 22.39
N HIS A 101 5.64 -6.75 23.19
CA HIS A 101 4.74 -5.67 22.77
C HIS A 101 5.43 -4.57 21.95
N TYR A 102 6.76 -4.50 21.95
CA TYR A 102 7.52 -3.40 21.34
C TYR A 102 7.92 -3.62 19.88
N LEU A 103 7.73 -4.82 19.34
CA LEU A 103 8.03 -5.07 17.93
C LEU A 103 7.00 -4.35 17.06
N SER A 104 7.43 -3.81 15.92
CA SER A 104 6.55 -3.16 14.95
C SER A 104 6.59 -3.87 13.60
N TYR A 105 5.56 -3.62 12.79
CA TYR A 105 5.57 -4.06 11.40
C TYR A 105 6.59 -3.22 10.63
N ALA A 106 7.46 -3.90 9.88
CA ALA A 106 8.45 -3.25 9.03
C ALA A 106 8.31 -3.73 7.59
N LEU A 107 8.45 -2.81 6.63
CA LEU A 107 8.44 -3.12 5.21
C LEU A 107 9.88 -3.28 4.73
N TYR A 108 10.21 -4.42 4.12
CA TYR A 108 11.59 -4.69 3.69
C TYR A 108 11.98 -3.95 2.41
N HIS A 109 11.00 -3.59 1.57
CA HIS A 109 11.26 -3.10 0.21
C HIS A 109 10.74 -1.68 0.00
N LYS A 110 11.63 -0.71 -0.22
CA LYS A 110 11.25 0.65 -0.66
C LYS A 110 10.48 0.63 -1.98
N SER A 111 10.87 -0.24 -2.90
CA SER A 111 10.22 -0.44 -4.20
C SER A 111 8.77 -0.92 -4.09
N LEU A 112 8.41 -1.66 -3.04
CA LEU A 112 7.01 -2.01 -2.75
C LEU A 112 6.23 -0.74 -2.38
N ILE A 113 6.80 0.14 -1.56
CA ILE A 113 6.17 1.41 -1.20
C ILE A 113 5.97 2.28 -2.45
N ASP A 114 7.00 2.40 -3.28
CA ASP A 114 6.94 3.16 -4.54
C ASP A 114 5.86 2.57 -5.48
N PHE A 115 5.78 1.24 -5.59
CA PHE A 115 4.73 0.54 -6.33
C PHE A 115 3.32 0.82 -5.79
N LEU A 116 3.12 0.77 -4.47
CA LEU A 116 1.82 1.01 -3.83
C LEU A 116 1.41 2.49 -3.83
N CYS A 117 2.37 3.41 -3.99
CA CYS A 117 2.12 4.84 -4.03
C CYS A 117 1.83 5.36 -5.45
N ASP A 118 2.46 4.79 -6.49
CA ASP A 118 2.30 5.19 -7.87
C ASP A 118 0.97 4.72 -8.48
N GLU A 119 0.05 5.65 -8.75
CA GLU A 119 -1.27 5.31 -9.29
C GLU A 119 -1.21 4.68 -10.68
N ALA A 120 -0.19 4.98 -11.48
CA ALA A 120 -0.05 4.49 -12.84
C ALA A 120 0.44 3.03 -12.90
N ARG A 121 1.20 2.59 -11.88
CA ARG A 121 1.77 1.22 -11.83
C ARG A 121 0.87 0.22 -11.12
N ARG A 122 -0.14 0.72 -10.39
CA ARG A 122 -0.99 -0.08 -9.51
C ARG A 122 -2.08 -0.83 -10.28
N PRO A 123 -2.26 -2.15 -10.04
CA PRO A 123 -3.39 -2.89 -10.61
C PRO A 123 -4.71 -2.40 -10.01
N LYS A 124 -5.62 -1.89 -10.86
CA LYS A 124 -6.91 -1.33 -10.41
C LYS A 124 -7.75 -2.32 -9.59
N HIS A 125 -7.66 -3.62 -9.90
CA HIS A 125 -8.43 -4.66 -9.21
C HIS A 125 -7.99 -4.91 -7.77
N LEU A 126 -6.76 -4.52 -7.38
CA LEU A 126 -6.26 -4.64 -6.00
C LEU A 126 -6.72 -3.48 -5.11
N TYR A 127 -7.30 -2.43 -5.68
CA TYR A 127 -7.79 -1.28 -4.96
C TYR A 127 -9.29 -1.15 -5.17
N GLY A 128 -10.09 -1.52 -4.17
CA GLY A 128 -11.49 -1.08 -4.14
C GLY A 128 -11.58 0.44 -4.09
N GLU A 129 -12.71 1.01 -4.51
CA GLU A 129 -13.00 2.46 -4.45
C GLU A 129 -12.93 3.06 -3.02
N ALA A 130 -12.70 2.22 -2.01
CA ALA A 130 -12.49 2.63 -0.64
C ALA A 130 -11.33 3.64 -0.56
N LYS A 131 -11.70 4.91 -0.42
CA LYS A 131 -10.80 6.01 -0.07
C LYS A 131 -10.13 5.60 1.24
N GLY A 132 -8.80 5.41 1.25
CA GLY A 132 -8.07 4.91 2.44
C GLY A 132 -8.40 5.66 3.74
N VAL A 133 -8.79 6.93 3.63
CA VAL A 133 -9.38 7.77 4.68
C VAL A 133 -10.56 7.08 5.40
N LEU A 134 -11.52 6.53 4.67
CA LEU A 134 -12.69 5.85 5.23
C LEU A 134 -12.32 4.54 5.92
N VAL A 135 -11.34 3.81 5.38
CA VAL A 135 -10.86 2.55 5.99
C VAL A 135 -10.23 2.85 7.35
N VAL A 136 -9.37 3.87 7.42
CA VAL A 136 -8.75 4.34 8.67
C VAL A 136 -9.81 4.84 9.66
N ALA A 137 -10.77 5.64 9.21
CA ALA A 137 -11.83 6.14 10.08
C ALA A 137 -12.74 5.02 10.60
N LYS A 138 -13.06 4.02 9.77
CA LYS A 138 -13.85 2.85 10.17
C LYS A 138 -13.10 1.97 11.17
N ALA A 139 -11.82 1.70 10.91
CA ALA A 139 -10.93 0.99 11.83
C ALA A 139 -10.85 1.73 13.19
N TRP A 140 -10.70 3.05 13.15
CA TRP A 140 -10.69 3.90 14.33
C TRP A 140 -12.00 3.83 15.12
N LEU A 141 -13.14 4.00 14.44
CA LEU A 141 -14.46 3.90 15.08
C LEU A 141 -14.66 2.52 15.70
N HIS A 142 -14.25 1.47 14.99
CA HIS A 142 -14.35 0.09 15.47
C HIS A 142 -13.51 -0.15 16.72
N LEU A 143 -12.28 0.39 16.75
CA LEU A 143 -11.42 0.34 17.93
C LEU A 143 -12.09 1.01 19.13
N MET A 144 -12.64 2.22 18.94
CA MET A 144 -13.27 3.00 20.01
C MET A 144 -14.60 2.40 20.52
N THR A 145 -15.34 1.69 19.66
CA THR A 145 -16.71 1.25 19.98
C THR A 145 -16.82 -0.22 20.36
N LYS A 146 -15.96 -1.09 19.84
CA LYS A 146 -16.14 -2.55 19.95
C LYS A 146 -14.99 -3.30 20.60
N LYS A 147 -13.79 -2.71 20.63
CA LYS A 147 -12.58 -3.41 21.09
C LYS A 147 -12.09 -2.80 22.39
N ARG A 148 -12.61 -3.30 23.51
CA ARG A 148 -11.84 -3.24 24.75
C ARG A 148 -10.75 -4.30 24.65
N PRO A 149 -9.48 -3.93 24.81
CA PRO A 149 -8.38 -4.89 24.82
C PRO A 149 -8.69 -5.98 25.86
N VAL A 150 -8.62 -7.25 25.44
CA VAL A 150 -8.92 -8.41 26.30
C VAL A 150 -8.00 -8.41 27.52
N THR A 151 -6.77 -7.99 27.32
CA THR A 151 -5.82 -7.68 28.38
C THR A 151 -5.92 -6.18 28.70
N PRO A 152 -6.11 -5.78 29.96
CA PRO A 152 -6.02 -4.39 30.37
C PRO A 152 -4.69 -3.81 29.89
N LEU A 153 -4.73 -2.64 29.25
CA LEU A 153 -3.49 -1.95 28.88
C LEU A 153 -2.80 -1.48 30.15
N THR A 154 -1.47 -1.51 30.11
CA THR A 154 -0.69 -0.77 31.09
C THR A 154 -0.89 0.74 30.88
N GLU A 155 -0.74 1.54 31.93
CA GLU A 155 -0.91 3.01 31.87
C GLU A 155 -0.02 3.66 30.79
N SER A 156 1.18 3.12 30.59
CA SER A 156 2.12 3.60 29.57
C SER A 156 1.65 3.27 28.14
N GLU A 157 1.05 2.10 27.92
CA GLU A 157 0.46 1.71 26.64
C GLU A 157 -0.80 2.52 26.34
N GLU A 158 -1.63 2.76 27.34
CA GLU A 158 -2.82 3.60 27.22
C GLU A 158 -2.42 5.02 26.81
N LYS A 159 -1.45 5.63 27.50
CA LYS A 159 -0.90 6.93 27.11
C LYS A 159 -0.33 6.92 25.68
N THR A 160 0.37 5.86 25.31
CA THR A 160 0.93 5.70 23.94
C THR A 160 -0.17 5.61 22.89
N LEU A 161 -1.23 4.85 23.19
CA LEU A 161 -2.41 4.69 22.35
C LEU A 161 -3.10 6.05 22.20
N PHE A 162 -3.41 6.76 23.29
CA PHE A 162 -4.05 8.07 23.22
C PHE A 162 -3.23 9.10 22.44
N ASN A 163 -1.91 9.19 22.70
CA ASN A 163 -1.03 10.10 21.95
C ASN A 163 -0.99 9.77 20.45
N SER A 164 -1.01 8.49 20.11
CA SER A 164 -1.02 8.04 18.73
C SER A 164 -2.36 8.34 18.05
N LEU A 165 -3.47 8.15 18.77
CA LEU A 165 -4.82 8.44 18.28
C LEU A 165 -5.04 9.94 18.08
N THR A 166 -4.60 10.78 19.01
CA THR A 166 -4.73 12.25 18.87
C THR A 166 -3.91 12.76 17.69
N HIS A 167 -2.70 12.23 17.48
CA HIS A 167 -1.87 12.58 16.33
C HIS A 167 -2.51 12.15 15.01
N ILE A 168 -3.08 10.94 14.91
CA ILE A 168 -3.80 10.52 13.70
C ILE A 168 -5.04 11.39 13.47
N GLY A 169 -5.83 11.66 14.51
CA GLY A 169 -6.99 12.53 14.42
C GLY A 169 -6.64 13.92 13.89
N ALA A 170 -5.55 14.51 14.41
CA ALA A 170 -5.04 15.80 13.94
C ALA A 170 -4.57 15.76 12.48
N VAL A 171 -3.75 14.77 12.09
CA VAL A 171 -3.29 14.60 10.70
C VAL A 171 -4.47 14.37 9.77
N PHE A 172 -5.44 13.58 10.20
CA PHE A 172 -6.65 13.30 9.44
C PHE A 172 -7.46 14.58 9.22
N LEU A 173 -7.78 15.32 10.29
CA LEU A 173 -8.51 16.59 10.21
C LEU A 173 -7.79 17.59 9.30
N LEU A 174 -6.45 17.72 9.44
CA LEU A 174 -5.66 18.60 8.58
C LEU A 174 -5.72 18.15 7.11
N THR A 175 -5.51 16.86 6.82
CA THR A 175 -5.51 16.39 5.42
C THR A 175 -6.89 16.42 4.77
N THR A 176 -7.98 16.19 5.51
CA THR A 176 -9.33 16.29 4.96
C THR A 176 -9.76 17.74 4.78
N VAL A 177 -9.51 18.62 5.77
CA VAL A 177 -9.90 20.03 5.70
C VAL A 177 -9.08 20.77 4.64
N PHE A 178 -7.75 20.63 4.66
CA PHE A 178 -6.89 21.30 3.67
C PHE A 178 -6.90 20.61 2.29
N GLY A 179 -7.13 19.29 2.23
CA GLY A 179 -7.23 18.54 0.97
C GLY A 179 -8.49 18.89 0.18
N MET A 180 -9.60 19.19 0.85
CA MET A 180 -10.82 19.67 0.18
C MET A 180 -10.64 21.08 -0.41
N GLN A 181 -9.82 21.93 0.22
CA GLN A 181 -9.57 23.29 -0.24
C GLN A 181 -8.78 23.35 -1.56
N LYS A 182 -7.94 22.35 -1.87
CA LYS A 182 -7.21 22.30 -3.15
C LYS A 182 -8.06 21.80 -4.34
N ARG A 183 -9.20 21.15 -4.10
CA ARG A 183 -10.10 20.69 -5.19
C ARG A 183 -11.09 21.73 -5.67
N THR A 184 -11.37 22.77 -4.89
CA THR A 184 -12.27 23.85 -5.31
C THR A 184 -11.56 24.96 -6.07
N SER A 185 -10.22 25.04 -5.99
CA SER A 185 -9.42 26.08 -6.67
C SER A 185 -8.99 25.73 -8.11
N SER A 186 -9.39 24.57 -8.64
CA SER A 186 -9.09 24.14 -10.03
C SER A 186 -10.31 24.18 -10.96
N PHE A 187 -11.42 24.75 -10.50
CA PHE A 187 -12.56 25.13 -11.32
C PHE A 187 -12.53 26.66 -11.44
N VAL A 188 -12.67 27.23 -12.64
CA VAL A 188 -12.38 28.64 -13.02
C VAL A 188 -10.90 28.83 -13.36
N THR A 189 -10.43 28.78 -14.61
CA THR A 189 -10.90 29.46 -15.82
C THR A 189 -10.70 28.60 -17.08
N TYR A 190 -11.78 28.27 -17.79
CA TYR A 190 -11.69 27.91 -19.21
C TYR A 190 -12.85 28.58 -19.95
N THR A 191 -12.70 29.88 -20.20
CA THR A 191 -13.52 30.60 -21.16
C THR A 191 -12.63 31.08 -22.29
N GLY A 192 -12.83 30.52 -23.49
CA GLY A 192 -12.57 31.23 -24.74
C GLY A 192 -11.18 31.04 -25.37
N GLY A 193 -10.83 29.82 -25.78
CA GLY A 193 -9.69 29.55 -26.66
C GLY A 193 -10.13 28.86 -27.95
N ARG A 194 -10.46 29.64 -28.98
CA ARG A 194 -10.86 29.20 -30.33
C ARG A 194 -9.69 28.46 -31.01
N ALA A 195 -9.67 27.13 -30.98
CA ALA A 195 -8.68 26.35 -31.70
C ALA A 195 -9.00 26.34 -33.21
N LYS A 196 -8.15 26.98 -34.01
CA LYS A 196 -8.14 26.85 -35.47
C LYS A 196 -7.67 25.43 -35.83
N CYS A 197 -8.57 24.62 -36.37
CA CYS A 197 -8.26 23.32 -36.96
C CYS A 197 -7.57 23.55 -38.32
N SER A 198 -6.25 23.41 -38.38
CA SER A 198 -5.49 23.47 -39.63
C SER A 198 -5.58 22.11 -40.33
N LYS A 199 -6.40 22.05 -41.39
CA LYS A 199 -6.46 20.94 -42.33
C LYS A 199 -5.13 20.84 -43.08
N LYS A 200 -4.28 19.87 -42.71
CA LYS A 200 -3.19 19.41 -43.59
C LYS A 200 -3.78 18.47 -44.65
N ILE A 201 -3.98 19.03 -45.84
CA ILE A 201 -4.30 18.29 -47.07
C ILE A 201 -3.04 17.51 -47.46
N TRP A 202 -3.13 16.18 -47.48
CA TRP A 202 -2.12 15.34 -48.13
C TRP A 202 -2.40 15.30 -49.63
N ALA A 203 -1.47 15.84 -50.42
CA ALA A 203 -1.50 15.74 -51.87
C ALA A 203 -1.04 14.34 -52.31
N ILE A 204 -1.93 13.65 -53.03
CA ILE A 204 -1.64 12.40 -53.73
C ILE A 204 -0.89 12.76 -55.03
N ARG A 205 0.35 12.28 -55.20
CA ARG A 205 1.03 12.30 -56.51
C ARG A 205 0.43 11.21 -57.41
N PRO A 206 0.04 11.51 -58.66
CA PRO A 206 -0.15 10.47 -59.66
C PRO A 206 1.22 9.97 -60.15
N ARG A 207 1.33 8.65 -60.26
CA ARG A 207 2.39 7.93 -60.96
C ARG A 207 1.83 7.60 -62.33
N THR A 208 2.39 8.15 -63.40
CA THR A 208 2.17 7.67 -64.76
C THR A 208 3.51 7.25 -65.35
N THR A 209 3.53 5.96 -65.69
CA THR A 209 4.42 5.29 -66.64
C THR A 209 4.23 5.83 -68.04
#